data_AF-A0A534YJW1-F1
#
_entry.id   AF-A0A534YJW1-F1
#
_cell.length_a   1.000
_cell.length_b   1.000
_cell.length_c   1.000
_cell.angle_alpha   90.00
_cell.angle_beta   90.00
_cell.angle_gamma   90.00
#
_symmetry.space_group_name_H-M   'P 1'
#
loop_
_entity.id
_entity.type
_entity.pdbx_description
1 polymer ?
#
loop_
_entity_poly.entity_id
_entity_poly.type
_entity_poly.pdbx_seq_one_letter_code
_entity_poly.pdbx_strand_id
1 'polypeptide(L)'
;MPSMWACPQPVTRASIAHEGMNEAFIRFAPWRRIALCSRSNAMIQAIPDILEDPEQTGTLQERVAAARQLGEADPRAGVFVRIEAGSFLRGTDPPDGEASEHPQVRVHTSAYEIAAAPVTVMEFARFVAQGYADRSLWSEPGWEWRSRTGAVRPRFWDDP
;
A
#
# COMPACT_ATOMS: atom_id res chain seq x y z
N MET A 1 -31.07 -9.25 -34.11
CA MET A 1 -30.75 -9.61 -32.72
C MET A 1 -29.24 -9.54 -32.56
N PRO A 2 -28.67 -8.53 -31.87
CA PRO A 2 -27.24 -8.51 -31.62
C PRO A 2 -26.94 -9.25 -30.31
N SER A 3 -26.01 -10.20 -30.40
CA SER A 3 -25.49 -11.04 -29.34
C SER A 3 -24.83 -10.21 -28.23
N MET A 4 -25.23 -10.49 -26.98
CA MET A 4 -24.61 -10.01 -25.76
C MET A 4 -23.14 -10.39 -25.70
N TRP A 5 -22.26 -9.40 -25.66
CA TRP A 5 -20.89 -9.57 -25.20
C TRP A 5 -20.91 -9.63 -23.68
N ALA A 6 -20.44 -10.75 -23.14
CA ALA A 6 -20.37 -11.00 -21.71
C ALA A 6 -19.42 -10.02 -21.02
N CYS A 7 -19.87 -9.46 -19.90
CA CYS A 7 -19.11 -8.64 -18.98
C CYS A 7 -17.97 -9.49 -18.36
N PRO A 8 -16.69 -9.03 -18.36
CA PRO A 8 -15.63 -9.73 -17.64
C PRO A 8 -15.94 -9.75 -16.14
N GLN A 9 -15.73 -10.93 -15.54
CA GLN A 9 -16.06 -11.29 -14.16
C GLN A 9 -15.28 -10.43 -13.12
N PRO A 10 -15.80 -10.30 -11.88
CA PRO A 10 -15.16 -9.50 -10.83
C PRO A 10 -13.76 -10.03 -10.46
N VAL A 11 -12.84 -9.09 -10.27
CA VAL A 11 -11.47 -9.33 -9.81
C VAL A 11 -11.45 -10.15 -8.52
N THR A 12 -10.90 -11.36 -8.59
CA THR A 12 -10.61 -12.19 -7.42
C THR A 12 -9.42 -11.64 -6.66
N ARG A 13 -9.65 -11.39 -5.37
CA ARG A 13 -8.70 -10.92 -4.36
C ARG A 13 -7.58 -11.95 -4.18
N ALA A 14 -6.33 -11.58 -4.44
CA ALA A 14 -5.18 -12.41 -4.07
C ALA A 14 -4.92 -12.26 -2.56
N SER A 15 -4.99 -13.37 -1.82
CA SER A 15 -4.54 -13.47 -0.44
C SER A 15 -3.12 -14.04 -0.44
N ILE A 16 -2.14 -13.27 0.03
CA ILE A 16 -0.86 -13.81 0.48
C ILE A 16 -0.94 -13.81 2.01
N ALA A 17 -1.11 -15.01 2.59
CA ALA A 17 -0.95 -15.21 4.03
C ALA A 17 0.50 -15.67 4.25
N HIS A 18 1.29 -14.85 4.94
CA HIS A 18 2.54 -15.30 5.56
C HIS A 18 2.32 -15.30 7.08
N GLU A 19 2.44 -16.48 7.69
CA GLU A 19 2.53 -16.64 9.14
C GLU A 19 3.81 -15.94 9.62
N GLY A 20 3.70 -15.05 10.61
CA GLY A 20 4.87 -14.57 11.35
C GLY A 20 4.91 -13.10 11.78
N MET A 21 3.95 -12.25 11.41
CA MET A 21 3.90 -10.86 11.91
C MET A 21 2.53 -10.53 12.50
N ASN A 22 2.54 -9.86 13.65
CA ASN A 22 1.38 -9.33 14.37
C ASN A 22 0.67 -8.22 13.57
N GLU A 23 0.09 -8.58 12.42
CA GLU A 23 -0.66 -7.68 11.54
C GLU A 23 -2.16 -7.91 11.78
N ALA A 24 -2.77 -7.01 12.55
CA ALA A 24 -4.21 -7.03 12.79
C ALA A 24 -4.94 -6.53 11.53
N PHE A 25 -5.42 -7.47 10.71
CA PHE A 25 -6.04 -7.16 9.43
C PHE A 25 -7.35 -6.37 9.58
N ILE A 26 -7.29 -5.08 9.21
CA ILE A 26 -8.44 -4.28 8.77
C ILE A 26 -9.06 -5.03 7.58
N ARG A 27 -10.36 -5.36 7.65
CA ARG A 27 -11.10 -5.78 6.45
C ARG A 27 -11.03 -4.61 5.49
N PHE A 28 -10.35 -4.77 4.35
CA PHE A 28 -10.45 -3.77 3.29
C PHE A 28 -11.91 -3.68 2.85
N ALA A 29 -12.63 -2.69 3.41
CA ALA A 29 -13.88 -2.19 2.87
C ALA A 29 -13.59 -1.52 1.52
N PRO A 30 -14.54 -1.49 0.58
CA PRO A 30 -14.33 -0.85 -0.70
C PRO A 30 -14.10 0.64 -0.48
N TRP A 31 -12.86 1.08 -0.64
CA TRP A 31 -12.53 2.49 -0.78
C TRP A 31 -13.37 3.00 -1.96
N ARG A 32 -14.31 3.92 -1.69
CA ARG A 32 -15.13 4.49 -2.74
C ARG A 32 -14.20 5.18 -3.73
N ARG A 33 -14.10 4.58 -4.92
CA ARG A 33 -13.49 5.11 -6.14
C ARG A 33 -13.82 6.61 -6.26
N ILE A 34 -12.83 7.48 -6.08
CA ILE A 34 -12.82 8.72 -6.83
C ILE A 34 -12.21 8.33 -8.16
N ALA A 35 -13.06 8.13 -9.16
CA ALA A 35 -12.64 7.84 -10.52
C ALA A 35 -11.85 9.03 -11.05
N LEU A 36 -10.52 8.95 -11.00
CA LEU A 36 -9.65 9.74 -11.86
C LEU A 36 -9.25 8.83 -13.01
N CYS A 37 -10.08 8.89 -14.05
CA CYS A 37 -9.79 8.36 -15.37
C CYS A 37 -8.41 8.88 -15.83
N SER A 38 -7.53 7.95 -16.18
CA SER A 38 -6.33 8.11 -17.02
C SER A 38 -5.65 9.49 -16.95
N ARG A 39 -4.67 9.64 -16.05
CA ARG A 39 -3.56 10.57 -16.30
C ARG A 39 -2.26 9.78 -16.38
N SER A 40 -1.54 10.10 -17.44
CA SER A 40 -0.38 9.45 -18.01
C SER A 40 0.71 9.10 -16.98
N ASN A 41 1.48 8.06 -17.33
CA ASN A 41 2.66 7.50 -16.65
C ASN A 41 3.82 8.51 -16.36
N ALA A 42 3.58 9.81 -16.54
CA ALA A 42 4.57 10.89 -16.45
C ALA A 42 4.52 11.67 -15.12
N MET A 43 3.76 11.23 -14.12
CA MET A 43 3.61 11.91 -12.81
C MET A 43 4.44 11.28 -11.67
N ILE A 44 5.50 10.52 -11.97
CA ILE A 44 6.45 10.03 -10.93
C ILE A 44 7.80 10.76 -11.08
N GLN A 45 7.78 12.07 -11.28
CA GLN A 45 8.98 12.91 -11.35
C GLN A 45 8.75 14.19 -10.55
N ALA A 46 8.64 14.04 -9.23
CA ALA A 46 8.51 15.17 -8.31
C ALA A 46 8.93 14.77 -6.87
N ILE A 47 9.78 13.76 -6.73
CA ILE A 47 10.54 13.59 -5.49
C ILE A 47 11.73 14.54 -5.62
N PRO A 48 11.95 15.44 -4.65
CA PRO A 48 13.14 16.29 -4.67
C PRO A 48 14.42 15.46 -4.72
N ASP A 49 15.36 15.78 -5.62
CA ASP A 49 16.64 15.05 -5.82
C ASP A 49 17.39 14.77 -4.50
N ILE A 50 17.29 15.70 -3.53
CA ILE A 50 17.86 15.61 -2.18
C ILE A 50 17.38 14.39 -1.35
N LEU A 51 16.28 13.74 -1.77
CA LEU A 51 15.77 12.51 -1.16
C LEU A 51 16.17 11.24 -1.92
N GLU A 52 16.56 11.36 -3.19
CA GLU A 52 16.92 10.22 -4.05
C GLU A 52 18.41 9.88 -3.97
N ASP A 53 19.27 10.86 -3.69
CA ASP A 53 20.72 10.69 -3.62
C ASP A 53 21.25 10.83 -2.18
N PRO A 54 21.74 9.75 -1.54
CA PRO A 54 22.31 9.81 -0.20
C PRO A 54 23.66 10.55 -0.14
N GLU A 55 24.32 10.79 -1.28
CA GLU A 55 25.57 11.55 -1.35
C GLU A 55 25.35 13.04 -1.62
N GLN A 56 24.11 13.46 -1.90
CA GLN A 56 23.81 14.86 -2.15
C GLN A 56 23.93 15.72 -0.89
N THR A 57 24.63 16.85 -1.07
CA THR A 57 25.05 17.77 -0.01
C THR A 57 23.88 18.67 0.40
N GLY A 58 23.03 18.17 1.29
CA GLY A 58 22.01 18.95 2.00
C GLY A 58 22.18 18.81 3.50
N THR A 59 21.97 19.90 4.24
CA THR A 59 21.88 19.86 5.70
C THR A 59 20.73 18.94 6.14
N LEU A 60 20.79 18.41 7.38
CA LEU A 60 19.69 17.64 7.95
C LEU A 60 18.37 18.44 7.89
N GLN A 61 18.44 19.75 8.11
CA GLN A 61 17.31 20.65 8.08
C GLN A 61 16.65 20.72 6.70
N GLU A 62 17.44 20.81 5.63
CA GLU A 62 16.93 20.81 4.25
C GLU A 62 16.27 19.48 3.89
N ARG A 63 16.88 18.36 4.30
CA ARG A 63 16.30 17.02 4.10
C ARG A 63 14.97 16.85 4.85
N VAL A 64 14.90 17.34 6.09
CA VAL A 64 13.66 17.34 6.89
C VAL A 64 12.60 18.22 6.25
N ALA A 65 12.96 19.41 5.76
CA ALA A 65 12.04 20.30 5.07
C ALA A 65 11.48 19.67 3.78
N ALA A 66 12.35 19.08 2.96
CA ALA A 66 11.95 18.37 1.75
C ALA A 66 11.02 17.17 2.05
N ALA A 67 11.35 16.37 3.07
CA ALA A 67 10.50 15.25 3.50
C ALA A 67 9.12 15.72 3.99
N ARG A 68 9.04 16.84 4.73
CA ARG A 68 7.76 17.43 5.16
C ARG A 68 6.93 17.89 3.96
N GLN A 69 7.55 18.60 3.02
CA GLN A 69 6.88 19.05 1.81
C GLN A 69 6.34 17.88 0.99
N LEU A 70 7.11 16.80 0.85
CA LEU A 70 6.66 15.57 0.20
C LEU A 70 5.48 14.95 0.95
N GLY A 71 5.52 14.91 2.29
CA GLY A 71 4.42 14.37 3.10
C GLY A 71 3.11 15.16 3.00
N GLU A 72 3.19 16.48 2.81
CA GLU A 72 2.01 17.36 2.64
C GLU A 72 1.38 17.21 1.25
N ALA A 73 2.19 17.01 0.21
CA ALA A 73 1.76 17.04 -1.17
C ALA A 73 2.42 15.96 -2.03
N ASP A 74 2.42 14.70 -1.57
CA ASP A 74 3.01 13.60 -2.36
C ASP A 74 2.21 13.44 -3.66
N PRO A 75 2.82 13.70 -4.82
CA PRO A 75 2.13 13.63 -6.11
C PRO A 75 1.67 12.20 -6.47
N ARG A 76 2.16 11.19 -5.76
CA ARG A 76 1.80 9.78 -5.92
C ARG A 76 0.66 9.35 -4.99
N ALA A 77 0.26 10.17 -4.02
CA ALA A 77 -0.83 9.85 -3.11
C ALA A 77 -2.12 9.60 -3.90
N GLY A 78 -2.80 8.49 -3.62
CA GLY A 78 -4.00 8.05 -4.35
C GLY A 78 -3.78 7.62 -5.81
N VAL A 79 -2.54 7.61 -6.32
CA VAL A 79 -2.23 7.07 -7.65
C VAL A 79 -2.08 5.55 -7.56
N PHE A 80 -2.76 4.83 -8.44
CA PHE A 80 -2.67 3.37 -8.55
C PHE A 80 -2.04 2.97 -9.87
N VAL A 81 -1.12 2.02 -9.82
CA VAL A 81 -0.49 1.39 -10.98
C VAL A 81 -1.17 0.06 -11.23
N ARG A 82 -1.64 -0.13 -12.47
CA ARG A 82 -2.19 -1.40 -12.92
C ARG A 82 -1.09 -2.35 -13.34
N ILE A 83 -1.12 -3.55 -12.79
CA ILE A 83 -0.28 -4.68 -13.17
C ILE A 83 -1.19 -5.71 -13.85
N GLU A 84 -0.88 -6.02 -15.11
CA GLU A 84 -1.67 -6.99 -15.87
C GLU A 84 -1.50 -8.41 -15.35
N ALA A 85 -2.48 -9.26 -15.69
CA ALA A 85 -2.40 -10.68 -15.37
C ALA A 85 -1.20 -11.31 -16.07
N GLY A 86 -0.48 -12.17 -15.38
CA GLY A 86 0.73 -12.76 -15.94
C GLY A 86 1.49 -13.65 -14.98
N SER A 87 2.50 -14.32 -15.52
CA SER A 87 3.40 -15.16 -14.76
C SER A 87 4.77 -14.51 -14.62
N PHE A 88 5.34 -14.55 -13.43
CA PHE A 88 6.66 -14.00 -13.11
C PHE A 88 7.39 -14.90 -12.12
N LEU A 89 8.68 -14.63 -11.90
CA LEU A 89 9.50 -15.33 -10.91
C LEU A 89 9.46 -14.54 -9.59
N ARG A 90 9.09 -15.21 -8.50
CA ARG A 90 9.07 -14.65 -7.14
C ARG A 90 10.11 -15.37 -6.29
N GLY A 91 10.86 -14.62 -5.49
CA GLY A 91 11.92 -15.15 -4.64
C GLY A 91 13.25 -15.28 -5.37
N THR A 92 14.25 -15.75 -4.65
CA THR A 92 15.62 -15.99 -5.12
C THR A 92 16.03 -17.43 -4.84
N ASP A 93 17.12 -17.87 -5.46
CA ASP A 93 17.75 -19.16 -5.14
C ASP A 93 19.12 -18.91 -4.47
N PRO A 94 19.60 -19.85 -3.64
CA PRO A 94 20.96 -19.78 -3.11
C PRO A 94 22.01 -19.62 -4.22
N PRO A 95 23.11 -18.87 -3.97
CA PRO A 95 23.51 -18.30 -2.69
C PRO A 95 22.89 -16.92 -2.37
N ASP A 96 22.00 -16.39 -3.22
CA ASP A 96 21.49 -15.02 -3.11
C ASP A 96 20.21 -14.93 -2.28
N GLY A 97 20.12 -13.95 -1.39
CA GLY A 97 18.94 -13.70 -0.55
C GLY A 97 18.85 -14.60 0.69
N GLU A 98 17.95 -14.24 1.61
CA GLU A 98 17.73 -14.98 2.85
C GLU A 98 16.91 -16.27 2.64
N ALA A 99 17.04 -17.23 3.54
CA ALA A 99 16.35 -18.53 3.41
C ALA A 99 14.81 -18.41 3.32
N SER A 100 14.23 -17.36 3.90
CA SER A 100 12.78 -17.08 3.79
C SER A 100 12.36 -16.55 2.41
N GLU A 101 13.30 -16.13 1.58
CA GLU A 101 13.08 -15.66 0.21
C GLU A 101 13.23 -16.77 -0.84
N HIS A 102 13.68 -17.96 -0.40
CA HIS A 102 13.87 -19.15 -1.22
C HIS A 102 12.66 -20.09 -1.19
N PRO A 103 12.49 -20.94 -2.21
CA PRO A 103 13.20 -20.93 -3.49
C PRO A 103 12.58 -19.93 -4.48
N GLN A 104 13.26 -19.69 -5.59
CA GLN A 104 12.67 -18.97 -6.70
C GLN A 104 11.57 -19.83 -7.34
N VAL A 105 10.36 -19.28 -7.41
CA VAL A 105 9.19 -19.99 -7.95
C VAL A 105 8.48 -19.16 -9.00
N ARG A 106 7.98 -19.83 -10.06
CA ARG A 106 7.10 -19.21 -11.05
C ARG A 106 5.70 -19.10 -10.48
N VAL A 107 5.20 -17.87 -10.35
CA VAL A 107 3.86 -17.55 -9.82
C VAL A 107 3.04 -16.87 -10.90
N HIS A 108 1.73 -17.12 -10.92
CA HIS A 108 0.77 -16.42 -11.76
C HIS A 108 -0.16 -15.56 -10.90
N THR A 109 -0.43 -14.33 -11.33
CA THR A 109 -1.41 -13.44 -10.69
C THR A 109 -2.45 -12.98 -11.71
N SER A 110 -3.70 -12.82 -11.27
CA SER A 110 -4.69 -12.04 -12.01
C SER A 110 -4.27 -10.57 -12.06
N ALA A 111 -4.87 -9.78 -12.95
CA ALA A 111 -4.59 -8.35 -13.00
C ALA A 111 -5.04 -7.67 -11.70
N TYR A 112 -4.20 -6.77 -11.20
CA TYR A 112 -4.46 -6.02 -9.96
C TYR A 112 -3.94 -4.58 -10.09
N GLU A 113 -4.33 -3.75 -9.12
CA GLU A 113 -3.82 -2.39 -8.98
C GLU A 113 -3.14 -2.27 -7.62
N ILE A 114 -2.02 -1.57 -7.56
CA ILE A 114 -1.28 -1.27 -6.33
C ILE A 114 -0.97 0.21 -6.28
N ALA A 115 -1.04 0.83 -5.10
CA ALA A 115 -0.74 2.24 -4.94
C ALA A 115 0.73 2.54 -5.28
N ALA A 116 0.98 3.65 -5.96
CA ALA A 116 2.32 4.09 -6.36
C ALA A 116 3.16 4.61 -5.19
N ALA A 117 2.52 4.92 -4.06
CA ALA A 117 3.15 5.27 -2.80
C ALA A 117 2.41 4.60 -1.63
N PRO A 118 3.08 4.37 -0.49
CA PRO A 118 2.43 3.96 0.76
C PRO A 118 1.35 4.98 1.19
N VAL A 119 0.41 4.52 2.02
CA VAL A 119 -0.59 5.41 2.63
C VAL A 119 0.12 6.44 3.51
N THR A 120 -0.15 7.71 3.27
CA THR A 120 0.46 8.81 4.02
C THR A 120 -0.15 8.94 5.43
N VAL A 121 0.57 9.60 6.35
CA VAL A 121 0.05 9.92 7.69
C VAL A 121 -1.25 10.75 7.59
N MET A 122 -1.31 11.70 6.64
CA MET A 122 -2.49 12.53 6.41
C MET A 122 -3.71 11.70 5.93
N GLU A 123 -3.51 10.75 5.03
CA GLU A 123 -4.58 9.84 4.60
C GLU A 123 -5.03 8.93 5.74
N PHE A 124 -4.08 8.37 6.50
CA PHE A 124 -4.37 7.49 7.62
C PHE A 124 -5.05 8.22 8.79
N ALA A 125 -4.78 9.51 9.00
CA ALA A 125 -5.44 10.32 10.02
C ALA A 125 -6.98 10.33 9.86
N ARG A 126 -7.48 10.26 8.62
CA ARG A 126 -8.92 10.12 8.33
C ARG A 126 -9.47 8.79 8.83
N PHE A 127 -8.69 7.71 8.69
CA PHE A 127 -9.03 6.42 9.30
C PHE A 127 -8.94 6.50 10.83
N VAL A 128 -7.93 7.12 11.41
CA VAL A 128 -7.80 7.25 12.88
C VAL A 128 -9.03 7.91 13.51
N ALA A 129 -9.62 8.91 12.85
CA ALA A 129 -10.77 9.64 13.36
C ALA A 129 -12.02 8.78 13.65
N GLN A 130 -12.20 7.65 12.95
CA GLN A 130 -13.40 6.80 13.11
C GLN A 130 -13.18 5.29 12.93
N GLY A 131 -12.16 4.90 12.17
CA GLY A 131 -11.94 3.54 11.71
C GLY A 131 -11.55 2.54 12.80
N TYR A 132 -10.86 2.99 13.86
CA TYR A 132 -10.63 2.13 15.03
C TYR A 132 -11.92 1.80 15.79
N ALA A 133 -12.94 2.65 15.73
CA ALA A 133 -14.22 2.42 16.38
C ALA A 133 -15.22 1.64 15.51
N ASP A 134 -15.03 1.62 14.18
CA ASP A 134 -15.95 0.98 13.24
C ASP A 134 -15.65 -0.51 13.04
N ARG A 135 -16.42 -1.37 13.73
CA ARG A 135 -16.31 -2.84 13.63
C ARG A 135 -16.38 -3.37 12.19
N SER A 136 -17.13 -2.72 11.30
CA SER A 136 -17.35 -3.20 9.94
C SER A 136 -16.06 -3.22 9.10
N LEU A 137 -15.09 -2.38 9.48
CA LEU A 137 -13.79 -2.27 8.84
C LEU A 137 -12.78 -3.31 9.33
N TRP A 138 -13.13 -4.21 10.25
CA TRP A 138 -12.16 -5.15 10.84
C TRP A 138 -12.51 -6.61 10.54
N SER A 139 -11.47 -7.42 10.36
CA SER A 139 -11.62 -8.88 10.45
C SER A 139 -11.97 -9.28 11.88
N GLU A 140 -12.44 -10.51 12.11
CA GLU A 140 -12.65 -11.00 13.48
C GLU A 140 -11.35 -10.95 14.29
N PRO A 141 -10.23 -11.53 13.82
CA PRO A 141 -8.99 -11.50 14.58
C PRO A 141 -8.44 -10.07 14.78
N GLY A 142 -8.63 -9.20 13.78
CA GLY A 142 -8.23 -7.80 13.87
C GLY A 142 -9.03 -7.04 14.94
N TRP A 143 -10.34 -7.26 15.02
CA TRP A 143 -11.18 -6.64 16.04
C TRP A 143 -10.88 -7.15 17.44
N GLU A 144 -10.66 -8.46 17.60
CA GLU A 144 -10.23 -9.04 18.87
C GLU A 144 -8.91 -8.45 19.36
N TRP A 145 -7.91 -8.34 18.47
CA TRP A 145 -6.65 -7.68 18.77
C TRP A 145 -6.86 -6.21 19.18
N ARG A 146 -7.61 -5.45 18.39
CA ARG A 146 -7.88 -4.03 18.66
C ARG A 146 -8.56 -3.84 20.01
N SER A 147 -9.53 -4.70 20.32
CA SER A 147 -10.30 -4.67 21.58
C SER A 147 -9.42 -5.06 22.77
N ARG A 148 -8.61 -6.12 22.64
CA ARG A 148 -7.70 -6.59 23.68
C ARG A 148 -6.59 -5.59 23.99
N THR A 149 -6.07 -4.90 22.97
CA THR A 149 -4.97 -3.93 23.13
C THR A 149 -5.46 -2.52 23.45
N GLY A 150 -6.76 -2.23 23.28
CA GLY A 150 -7.29 -0.87 23.39
C GLY A 150 -6.76 0.07 22.31
N ALA A 151 -6.32 -0.46 21.16
CA ALA A 151 -5.75 0.37 20.11
C ALA A 151 -6.78 1.35 19.54
N VAL A 152 -6.40 2.63 19.50
CA VAL A 152 -7.21 3.74 18.94
C VAL A 152 -6.48 4.55 17.87
N ARG A 153 -5.16 4.37 17.76
CA ARG A 153 -4.27 4.99 16.78
C ARG A 153 -2.96 4.16 16.69
N PRO A 154 -2.10 4.38 15.70
CA PRO A 154 -0.80 3.73 15.62
C PRO A 154 0.08 4.01 16.85
N ARG A 155 1.05 3.13 17.07
CA ARG A 155 2.07 3.35 18.11
C ARG A 155 2.84 4.63 17.83
N PHE A 156 3.19 5.39 18.87
CA PHE A 156 3.96 6.64 18.81
C PHE A 156 3.30 7.79 18.04
N TRP A 157 1.99 7.72 17.80
CA TRP A 157 1.29 8.75 17.02
C TRP A 157 1.34 10.16 17.64
N ASP A 158 1.38 10.27 18.96
CA ASP A 158 1.51 11.53 19.70
C ASP A 158 2.82 11.62 20.50
N ASP A 159 3.81 10.79 20.17
CA ASP A 159 5.13 10.85 20.83
C ASP A 159 5.80 12.18 20.44
N PRO A 160 6.24 13.03 21.40
CA PRO A 160 6.77 14.36 21.12
C PRO A 160 8.09 14.40 20.35
#